data_AF-A0A7C2DRY7-F1
#
_entry.id   AF-A0A7C2DRY7-F1
#
_cell.length_a   1.000
_cell.length_b   1.000
_cell.length_c   1.000
_cell.angle_alpha   90.00
_cell.angle_beta   90.00
_cell.angle_gamma   90.00
#
_symmetry.space_group_name_H-M   'P 1'
#
loop_
_entity.id
_entity.type
_entity.pdbx_description
1 polymer ?
#
loop_
_entity_poly.entity_id
_entity_poly.type
_entity_poly.pdbx_seq_one_letter_code
_entity_poly.pdbx_strand_id
1 'polypeptide(L)' 'GALTGEGGIAGSQVGKIMVFEFCTFVALERGIAQQAMERLSVGKIKAKSYKMRFVS' A
#
# COMPACT_ATOMS: atom_id res chain seq x y z
N GLY A 1 -9.82 -2.06 -1.56
CA GLY A 1 -9.72 -2.85 -2.79
C GLY A 1 -8.33 -3.42 -2.98
N ALA A 2 -7.40 -2.65 -3.53
CA ALA A 2 -6.04 -3.13 -3.82
C ALA A 2 -5.23 -3.50 -2.55
N LEU A 3 -5.31 -2.69 -1.49
CA LEU A 3 -4.68 -3.00 -0.20
C LEU A 3 -5.51 -4.01 0.62
N THR A 4 -6.81 -3.75 0.77
CA THR A 4 -7.68 -4.45 1.73
C THR A 4 -8.51 -5.60 1.18
N GLY A 5 -8.61 -5.75 -0.14
CA GLY A 5 -9.36 -6.80 -0.81
C GLY A 5 -8.41 -7.87 -1.35
N GLU A 6 -7.82 -7.63 -2.53
CA GLU A 6 -6.86 -8.56 -3.14
C GLU A 6 -5.54 -8.68 -2.37
N GLY A 7 -5.19 -7.66 -1.59
CA GLY A 7 -3.96 -7.62 -0.80
C GLY A 7 -4.03 -8.37 0.53
N GLY A 8 -5.22 -8.77 1.00
CA GLY A 8 -5.40 -9.47 2.27
C GLY A 8 -4.99 -8.67 3.51
N ILE A 9 -4.88 -7.34 3.40
CA ILE A 9 -4.53 -6.47 4.52
C ILE A 9 -5.81 -6.05 5.23
N ALA A 10 -5.85 -6.14 6.56
CA ALA A 10 -6.99 -5.63 7.29
C ALA A 10 -7.02 -4.10 7.20
N GLY A 11 -8.19 -3.51 6.89
CA GLY A 11 -8.34 -2.06 6.82
C GLY A 11 -7.99 -1.34 8.13
N SER A 12 -8.04 -2.05 9.26
CA SER A 12 -7.59 -1.58 10.57
C SER A 12 -6.08 -1.32 10.66
N GLN A 13 -5.28 -1.94 9.78
CA GLN A 13 -3.82 -1.81 9.76
C GLN A 13 -3.35 -0.72 8.79
N VAL A 14 -4.29 -0.11 8.06
CA VAL A 14 -4.06 1.05 7.20
C VAL A 14 -4.45 2.29 7.98
N GLY A 15 -3.47 3.15 8.23
CA GLY A 15 -3.65 4.42 8.93
C GLY A 15 -3.93 5.58 7.99
N LYS A 16 -3.37 6.75 8.32
CA LYS A 16 -3.54 7.97 7.54
C LYS A 16 -3.07 7.81 6.09
N ILE A 17 -3.94 8.18 5.16
CA ILE A 17 -3.65 8.21 3.73
C ILE A 17 -3.49 9.67 3.33
N MET A 18 -2.36 10.01 2.71
CA MET A 18 -2.08 11.33 2.18
C MET A 18 -1.83 11.23 0.68
N VAL A 19 -2.78 11.73 -0.09
CA VAL A 19 -2.73 11.72 -1.55
C VAL A 19 -2.14 13.06 -2.01
N PHE A 20 -1.08 12.99 -2.81
CA PHE A 20 -0.50 14.11 -3.53
C PHE A 20 -0.65 13.88 -5.04
N GLU A 21 -0.39 14.93 -5.82
CA GLU A 21 -0.56 14.88 -7.28
C GLU A 21 0.33 13.83 -7.97
N PHE A 22 1.55 13.65 -7.45
CA PHE A 22 2.53 12.73 -8.04
C PHE A 22 2.76 11.45 -7.22
N CYS A 23 2.37 11.42 -5.95
CA CYS A 23 2.65 10.32 -5.03
C CYS A 23 1.51 10.16 -4.00
N THR A 24 1.40 9.00 -3.38
CA THR A 24 0.47 8.79 -2.27
C THR A 24 1.21 8.10 -1.15
N PHE A 25 1.12 8.66 0.06
CA PHE A 25 1.68 8.06 1.26
C PHE A 25 0.55 7.39 2.03
N VAL A 26 0.81 6.17 2.47
CA VAL A 26 -0.14 5.37 3.24
C VAL A 26 0.59 4.94 4.50
N ALA A 27 0.09 5.35 5.65
CA ALA A 27 0.59 4.84 6.92
C ALA A 27 0.15 3.37 7.05
N LEU A 28 1.11 2.48 7.31
CA LEU A 28 0.88 1.06 7.48
C LEU A 28 1.50 0.62 8.81
N GLU A 29 0.91 -0.36 9.46
CA GLU A 29 1.50 -0.99 10.64
C GLU A 29 2.79 -1.74 10.25
N ARG A 30 3.81 -1.74 11.13
CA ARG A 30 5.11 -2.36 10.83
C ARG A 30 5.01 -3.85 10.50
N GLY A 31 4.11 -4.58 11.15
CA GLY A 31 3.93 -6.02 10.91
C GLY A 31 3.46 -6.35 9.49
N ILE A 32 2.68 -5.46 8.86
CA ILE A 32 2.18 -5.65 7.50
C ILE A 32 2.97 -4.88 6.44
N ALA A 33 3.85 -3.95 6.83
CA ALA A 33 4.49 -3.03 5.90
C ALA A 33 5.24 -3.78 4.79
N GLN A 34 5.95 -4.86 5.14
CA GLN A 34 6.67 -5.70 4.19
C GLN A 34 5.72 -6.48 3.27
N GLN A 35 4.73 -7.15 3.84
CA GLN A 35 3.72 -7.90 3.07
C GLN A 35 2.97 -6.97 2.10
N ALA A 36 2.60 -5.77 2.55
CA ALA A 36 1.94 -4.77 1.72
C ALA A 36 2.85 -4.30 0.58
N MET A 37 4.13 -4.03 0.86
CA MET A 37 5.09 -3.63 -0.17
C MET A 37 5.24 -4.73 -1.23
N GLU A 38 5.47 -5.97 -0.84
CA GLU A 38 5.65 -7.10 -1.78
C GLU A 38 4.40 -7.29 -2.63
N ARG A 39 3.22 -7.28 -2.00
CA ARG A 39 1.93 -7.40 -2.69
C ARG A 39 1.67 -6.25 -3.64
N LEU A 40 1.96 -5.00 -3.25
CA LEU A 40 1.78 -3.83 -4.11
C LEU A 40 2.84 -3.73 -5.21
N SER A 41 4.00 -4.35 -5.00
CA SER A 41 5.06 -4.43 -6.01
C SER A 41 4.77 -5.48 -7.07
N VAL A 42 4.11 -6.59 -6.71
CA VAL A 42 3.69 -7.65 -7.64
C VAL A 42 2.30 -7.35 -8.23
N GLY A 43 1.43 -6.75 -7.42
CA GLY A 43 0.07 -6.39 -7.77
C GLY A 43 -0.02 -5.11 -8.58
N LYS A 44 -1.08 -5.00 -9.39
CA LYS A 44 -1.37 -3.77 -10.15
C LYS A 44 -2.40 -2.96 -9.38
N ILE A 45 -2.08 -1.71 -9.07
CA ILE A 45 -3.07 -0.77 -8.55
C ILE A 45 -3.77 -0.16 -9.75
N LYS A 46 -5.06 -0.46 -9.93
CA LYS A 46 -5.85 0.08 -11.05
C LYS A 46 -5.19 -0.21 -12.41
N ALA A 47 -4.78 -1.47 -12.61
CA ALA A 47 -4.08 -1.98 -13.80
C ALA A 47 -2.69 -1.36 -14.10
N LYS A 48 -2.13 -0.54 -13.20
CA LYS A 48 -0.78 0.02 -13.32
C LYS A 48 0.14 -0.48 -12.20
N SER A 49 1.39 -0.73 -12.55
CA SER A 49 2.44 -1.03 -11.58
C SER A 49 3.03 0.28 -11.08
N TYR A 50 3.08 0.44 -9.76
CA TYR A 50 3.68 1.59 -9.12
C TYR A 50 4.91 1.18 -8.33
N LYS A 51 5.95 2.01 -8.34
CA LYS A 51 7.18 1.75 -7.60
C LYS A 51 6.96 2.15 -6.15
N MET A 52 6.83 1.15 -5.28
CA MET A 52 6.69 1.35 -3.83
C MET A 52 8.05 1.58 -3.17
N ARG A 53 8.07 2.45 -2.17
CA ARG A 53 9.25 2.72 -1.33
C ARG A 53 8.82 2.93 0.12
N PHE A 54 9.59 2.38 1.05
CA PHE A 54 9.44 2.77 2.45
C PHE A 54 9.98 4.17 2.64
N VAL A 55 9.23 4.96 3.41
CA VAL A 55 9.60 6.31 3.79
C VAL A 55 9.62 6.29 5.32
N SER A 56 10.82 6.41 5.87
CA SER A 56 11.09 6.39 7.30
C SER A 56 10.77 7.73 7.95
#